data_AF-A0AAE7MNQ1-F1
#
_entry.id   AF-A0AAE7MNQ1-F1
#
_cell.length_a   1.000
_cell.length_b   1.000
_cell.length_c   1.000
_cell.angle_alpha   90.00
_cell.angle_beta   90.00
_cell.angle_gamma   90.00
#
_symmetry.space_group_name_H-M   'P 1'
#
loop_
_entity.id
_entity.type
_entity.pdbx_description
1 polymer ?
#
loop_
_entity_poly.entity_id
_entity_poly.type
_entity_poly.pdbx_seq_one_letter_code
_entity_poly.pdbx_strand_id
1 'polypeptide(L)'
;MKKSVKLGLVLFTTISLSACSESSKKQDSSSDIFESSMISSSEEIKLDISDHFQADQNGEVKITGTTIPDAKVKIGKGIIGDSTTSDKDGKFELSYKKVDEEKELKINVSKDGKKISKTIIVTPSTEQSSKNNQQSSKPSSSNDPELAEINKEIDDHLKLNQGWALGTIDENGNSIENGTPNDDYQNWLIVNSIKWTGTDIEVQVTEDFKDLTTDEKDTLASSIQGAVMSYSLQDERAHIYFYNGENALGRSTVLSATKYKWN
;
A
#
# COMPACT_ATOMS: atom_id res chain seq x y z
N MET A 1 -12.62 50.39 -14.86
CA MET A 1 -11.88 50.71 -13.62
C MET A 1 -10.74 49.71 -13.47
N LYS A 2 -9.49 50.18 -13.55
CA LYS A 2 -8.28 49.35 -13.47
C LYS A 2 -7.93 49.16 -11.99
N LYS A 3 -7.71 47.92 -11.53
CA LYS A 3 -7.21 47.63 -10.19
C LYS A 3 -5.80 47.07 -10.30
N SER A 4 -4.84 47.84 -9.81
CA SER A 4 -3.42 47.50 -9.69
C SER A 4 -3.18 46.84 -8.34
N VAL A 5 -2.54 45.67 -8.31
CA VAL A 5 -2.08 45.03 -7.06
C VAL A 5 -0.57 45.19 -6.95
N LYS A 6 -0.14 45.60 -5.76
CA LYS A 6 1.23 45.99 -5.41
C LYS A 6 2.14 44.76 -5.26
N LEU A 7 3.33 44.87 -5.83
CA LEU A 7 4.44 43.94 -5.73
C LEU A 7 5.14 44.11 -4.37
N GLY A 8 5.16 43.06 -3.55
CA GLY A 8 5.84 43.01 -2.27
C GLY A 8 7.33 42.69 -2.43
N LEU A 9 8.16 43.55 -1.87
CA LEU A 9 9.63 43.53 -1.86
C LEU A 9 10.15 42.43 -0.90
N VAL A 10 10.90 41.46 -1.40
CA VAL A 10 11.64 40.48 -0.58
C VAL A 10 13.08 40.94 -0.41
N LEU A 11 13.46 41.20 0.84
CA LEU A 11 14.81 41.59 1.25
C LEU A 11 15.70 40.34 1.41
N PHE A 12 16.73 40.25 0.57
CA PHE A 12 17.84 39.30 0.71
C PHE A 12 18.83 39.82 1.77
N THR A 13 19.05 39.05 2.84
CA THR A 13 20.17 39.25 3.77
C THR A 13 21.28 38.26 3.46
N THR A 14 22.39 38.78 2.96
CA THR A 14 23.66 38.08 2.71
C THR A 14 24.41 37.82 4.02
N ILE A 15 24.83 36.59 4.27
CA ILE A 15 25.81 36.27 5.31
C ILE A 15 27.20 36.28 4.68
N SER A 16 28.03 37.20 5.17
CA SER A 16 29.42 37.39 4.82
C SER A 16 30.29 36.24 5.33
N LEU A 17 31.04 35.59 4.44
CA LEU A 17 32.17 34.73 4.82
C LEU A 17 33.42 35.59 4.92
N SER A 18 33.95 35.76 6.13
CA SER A 18 35.27 36.33 6.38
C SER A 18 36.28 35.20 6.57
N ALA A 19 37.37 35.30 5.81
CA ALA A 19 38.45 34.33 5.70
C ALA A 19 39.60 34.59 6.68
N CYS A 20 40.55 33.63 6.67
CA CYS A 20 41.91 33.58 7.24
C CYS A 20 41.96 32.96 8.67
N SER A 21 42.85 32.02 9.01
CA SER A 21 44.27 31.92 8.66
C SER A 21 44.84 30.49 8.87
N GLU A 22 45.90 30.20 8.13
CA GLU A 22 46.73 29.00 8.06
C GLU A 22 47.74 28.87 9.22
N SER A 23 47.96 27.66 9.76
CA SER A 23 49.27 27.11 10.18
C SER A 23 49.12 25.70 10.79
N SER A 24 50.19 24.92 10.71
CA SER A 24 50.26 23.46 10.72
C SER A 24 50.75 22.85 12.04
N LYS A 25 50.14 21.73 12.51
CA LYS A 25 50.77 20.46 12.98
C LYS A 25 49.83 19.57 13.81
N LYS A 26 50.17 18.27 13.79
CA LYS A 26 49.51 17.04 14.29
C LYS A 26 49.07 17.00 15.77
N GLN A 27 48.04 16.16 16.00
CA GLN A 27 47.96 14.99 16.91
C GLN A 27 46.90 15.00 18.03
N ASP A 28 46.06 13.94 17.97
CA ASP A 28 45.35 13.18 19.00
C ASP A 28 44.40 13.81 20.04
N SER A 29 43.19 13.23 20.03
CA SER A 29 42.34 12.80 21.15
C SER A 29 41.60 13.82 22.04
N SER A 30 40.38 13.40 22.39
CA SER A 30 39.42 13.95 23.36
C SER A 30 38.63 15.18 22.97
N SER A 31 37.37 14.97 22.60
CA SER A 31 36.29 15.95 22.74
C SER A 31 35.31 15.46 23.81
N ASP A 32 35.37 16.09 24.98
CA ASP A 32 34.30 16.08 25.97
C ASP A 32 33.22 17.12 25.60
N ILE A 33 31.99 16.63 25.53
CA ILE A 33 30.76 17.17 26.12
C ILE A 33 30.30 18.59 25.72
N PHE A 34 29.21 18.63 24.96
CA PHE A 34 28.06 19.49 25.29
C PHE A 34 26.84 18.60 25.56
N GLU A 35 26.46 18.56 26.82
CA GLU A 35 25.23 17.95 27.32
C GLU A 35 24.06 18.90 27.04
N SER A 36 23.03 18.42 26.35
CA SER A 36 21.68 18.94 26.53
C SER A 36 20.69 17.78 26.44
N SER A 37 20.12 17.50 27.60
CA SER A 37 19.14 16.47 27.91
C SER A 37 17.86 16.64 27.08
N MET A 38 17.53 15.61 26.30
CA MET A 38 16.15 15.16 26.16
C MET A 38 16.14 13.67 26.48
N ILE A 39 15.51 13.34 27.59
CA ILE A 39 15.19 11.98 28.01
C ILE A 39 14.25 11.41 26.95
N SER A 40 14.80 10.65 25.99
CA SER A 40 14.03 9.78 25.12
C SER A 40 14.49 8.37 25.44
N SER A 41 13.68 7.65 26.21
CA SER A 41 13.79 6.20 26.38
C SER A 41 13.67 5.57 25.00
N SER A 42 14.80 5.40 24.32
CA SER A 42 14.84 4.86 22.96
C SER A 42 14.71 3.34 23.06
N GLU A 43 13.50 2.86 23.31
CA GLU A 43 13.22 1.45 23.06
C GLU A 43 13.49 1.19 21.57
N GLU A 44 14.38 0.24 21.31
CA GLU A 44 14.56 -0.32 19.97
C GLU A 44 13.30 -1.11 19.61
N ILE A 45 12.79 -0.92 18.38
CA ILE A 45 11.65 -1.72 17.90
C ILE A 45 12.09 -3.18 17.86
N LYS A 46 11.31 -4.05 18.49
CA LYS A 46 11.49 -5.51 18.47
C LYS A 46 10.34 -6.14 17.71
N LEU A 47 10.58 -7.28 17.06
CA LEU A 47 9.54 -8.08 16.42
C LEU A 47 9.80 -9.54 16.77
N ASP A 48 8.92 -10.10 17.61
CA ASP A 48 8.92 -11.51 17.99
C ASP A 48 7.68 -12.19 17.41
N ILE A 49 7.92 -13.16 16.55
CA ILE A 49 6.91 -13.83 15.73
C ILE A 49 7.50 -15.17 15.27
N SER A 50 6.65 -16.21 15.20
CA SER A 50 7.05 -17.52 14.69
C SER A 50 7.53 -17.44 13.24
N ASP A 51 8.48 -18.30 12.86
CA ASP A 51 8.96 -18.39 11.48
C ASP A 51 7.95 -19.11 10.58
N HIS A 52 7.09 -19.94 11.16
CA HIS A 52 6.16 -20.80 10.43
C HIS A 52 4.75 -20.70 11.00
N PHE A 53 3.78 -20.61 10.10
CA PHE A 53 2.37 -20.76 10.41
C PHE A 53 1.72 -21.74 9.42
N GLN A 54 0.62 -22.33 9.86
CA GLN A 54 -0.20 -23.21 9.03
C GLN A 54 -1.61 -22.65 8.97
N ALA A 55 -2.18 -22.65 7.77
CA ALA A 55 -3.56 -22.26 7.57
C ALA A 55 -4.54 -23.34 8.06
N ASP A 56 -5.72 -22.89 8.41
CA ASP A 56 -6.85 -23.75 8.72
C ASP A 56 -7.45 -24.40 7.46
N GLN A 57 -8.50 -25.19 7.63
CA GLN A 57 -9.18 -25.91 6.54
C GLN A 57 -9.81 -24.99 5.48
N ASN A 58 -9.97 -23.70 5.79
CA ASN A 58 -10.49 -22.68 4.88
C ASN A 58 -9.36 -21.90 4.18
N GLY A 59 -8.10 -22.29 4.42
CA GLY A 59 -6.93 -21.56 3.93
C GLY A 59 -6.70 -20.22 4.65
N GLU A 60 -7.29 -20.01 5.84
CA GLU A 60 -7.04 -18.83 6.67
C GLU A 60 -5.97 -19.11 7.72
N VAL A 61 -5.04 -18.17 7.89
CA VAL A 61 -4.00 -18.20 8.91
C VAL A 61 -4.07 -16.96 9.78
N LYS A 62 -4.08 -17.19 11.09
CA LYS A 62 -3.93 -16.14 12.10
C LYS A 62 -2.48 -16.01 12.49
N ILE A 63 -1.85 -14.94 12.03
CA ILE A 63 -0.46 -14.62 12.29
C ILE A 63 -0.42 -13.75 13.55
N THR A 64 0.13 -14.31 14.62
CA THR A 64 0.22 -13.63 15.93
C THR A 64 1.68 -13.41 16.31
N GLY A 65 1.93 -12.33 17.05
CA GLY A 65 3.27 -12.01 17.53
C GLY A 65 3.26 -10.85 18.52
N THR A 66 4.46 -10.44 18.94
CA THR A 66 4.66 -9.28 19.80
C THR A 66 5.70 -8.32 19.25
N THR A 67 5.52 -7.04 19.57
CA THR A 67 6.40 -5.91 19.23
C THR A 67 6.32 -4.89 20.38
N ILE A 68 6.77 -3.66 20.16
CA ILE A 68 6.50 -2.55 21.08
C ILE A 68 5.04 -2.09 20.97
N PRO A 69 4.41 -1.62 22.07
CA PRO A 69 3.03 -1.16 22.06
C PRO A 69 2.72 -0.11 20.99
N ASP A 70 1.48 -0.05 20.51
CA ASP A 70 0.99 0.90 19.51
C ASP A 70 1.84 0.98 18.22
N ALA A 71 2.56 -0.08 17.86
CA ALA A 71 3.29 -0.15 16.60
C ALA A 71 2.38 -0.63 15.47
N LYS A 72 2.58 -0.06 14.29
CA LYS A 72 1.87 -0.46 13.07
C LYS A 72 2.53 -1.69 12.48
N VAL A 73 1.76 -2.76 12.26
CA VAL A 73 2.23 -4.05 11.73
C VAL A 73 1.52 -4.35 10.40
N LYS A 74 2.26 -4.79 9.37
CA LYS A 74 1.73 -5.03 8.02
C LYS A 74 2.34 -6.24 7.32
N ILE A 75 1.56 -6.94 6.50
CA ILE A 75 2.07 -7.94 5.54
C ILE A 75 2.49 -7.25 4.23
N GLY A 76 3.65 -7.62 3.68
CA GLY A 76 4.17 -7.13 2.40
C GLY A 76 4.38 -5.61 2.37
N LYS A 77 3.77 -4.93 1.38
CA LYS A 77 3.76 -3.46 1.33
C LYS A 77 2.61 -2.82 2.12
N GLY A 78 1.73 -3.65 2.70
CA GLY A 78 0.58 -3.21 3.47
C GLY A 78 -0.51 -2.60 2.61
N ILE A 79 -1.14 -3.43 1.79
CA ILE A 79 -2.50 -3.14 1.31
C ILE A 79 -3.47 -3.17 2.51
N ILE A 80 -4.61 -2.51 2.39
CA ILE A 80 -5.59 -2.50 3.48
C ILE A 80 -6.29 -3.86 3.59
N GLY A 81 -6.46 -4.32 4.83
CA GLY A 81 -6.86 -5.70 5.19
C GLY A 81 -5.71 -6.47 5.83
N ASP A 82 -4.47 -6.14 5.47
CA ASP A 82 -3.24 -6.83 5.89
C ASP A 82 -2.44 -6.04 6.94
N SER A 83 -3.09 -5.14 7.68
CA SER A 83 -2.44 -4.33 8.70
C SER A 83 -3.21 -4.27 10.00
N THR A 84 -2.49 -4.17 11.10
CA THR A 84 -3.03 -4.00 12.45
C THR A 84 -2.14 -3.08 13.26
N THR A 85 -2.63 -2.66 14.43
CA THR A 85 -1.83 -1.94 15.43
C THR A 85 -1.70 -2.83 16.64
N SER A 86 -0.47 -3.00 17.13
CA SER A 86 -0.25 -3.79 18.34
C SER A 86 -0.93 -3.15 19.55
N ASP A 87 -1.44 -3.97 20.46
CA ASP A 87 -2.09 -3.49 21.67
C ASP A 87 -1.11 -2.87 22.69
N LYS A 88 -1.62 -2.56 23.88
CA LYS A 88 -0.84 -1.96 24.98
C LYS A 88 0.26 -2.88 25.52
N ASP A 89 0.13 -4.18 25.30
CA ASP A 89 1.13 -5.19 25.64
C ASP A 89 2.09 -5.46 24.45
N GLY A 90 1.88 -4.80 23.32
CA GLY A 90 2.63 -5.02 22.09
C GLY A 90 2.17 -6.24 21.29
N LYS A 91 1.04 -6.88 21.62
CA LYS A 91 0.53 -8.05 20.89
C LYS A 91 -0.21 -7.61 19.63
N PHE A 92 -0.09 -8.40 18.58
CA PHE A 92 -0.83 -8.17 17.33
C PHE A 92 -1.36 -9.48 16.75
N GLU A 93 -2.43 -9.36 15.97
CA GLU A 93 -3.00 -10.43 15.15
C GLU A 93 -3.25 -9.89 13.74
N LEU A 94 -2.72 -10.59 12.74
CA LEU A 94 -3.01 -10.39 11.33
C LEU A 94 -3.75 -11.63 10.81
N SER A 95 -4.76 -11.43 9.99
CA SER A 95 -5.40 -12.52 9.23
C SER A 95 -4.84 -12.51 7.82
N TYR A 96 -4.42 -13.67 7.34
CA TYR A 96 -4.06 -13.89 5.94
C TYR A 96 -4.86 -15.09 5.43
N LYS A 97 -5.41 -14.99 4.22
CA LYS A 97 -6.32 -16.00 3.67
C LYS A 97 -5.76 -16.57 2.38
N LYS A 98 -6.38 -17.65 1.91
CA LYS A 98 -6.06 -18.35 0.65
C LYS A 98 -4.61 -18.85 0.63
N VAL A 99 -4.20 -19.52 1.70
CA VAL A 99 -2.98 -20.33 1.73
C VAL A 99 -3.29 -21.70 1.13
N ASP A 100 -3.15 -21.80 -0.18
CA ASP A 100 -3.34 -23.00 -1.00
C ASP A 100 -2.01 -23.70 -1.34
N GLU A 101 -0.92 -22.96 -1.28
CA GLU A 101 0.47 -23.42 -1.38
C GLU A 101 1.36 -22.72 -0.35
N GLU A 102 2.60 -23.17 -0.24
CA GLU A 102 3.58 -22.55 0.65
C GLU A 102 3.93 -21.13 0.14
N LYS A 103 3.84 -20.13 1.02
CA LYS A 103 4.12 -18.73 0.68
C LYS A 103 5.05 -18.08 1.70
N GLU A 104 5.96 -17.25 1.20
CA GLU A 104 6.77 -16.37 2.02
C GLU A 104 6.06 -15.02 2.22
N LEU A 105 5.81 -14.65 3.47
CA LEU A 105 5.19 -13.37 3.82
C LEU A 105 6.19 -12.49 4.57
N LYS A 106 6.36 -11.25 4.11
CA LYS A 106 7.18 -10.27 4.80
C LYS A 106 6.34 -9.46 5.78
N ILE A 107 6.55 -9.63 7.08
CA ILE A 107 5.92 -8.84 8.14
C ILE A 107 6.77 -7.61 8.40
N ASN A 108 6.16 -6.43 8.43
CA ASN A 108 6.83 -5.16 8.66
C ASN A 108 6.21 -4.46 9.86
N VAL A 109 7.06 -3.93 10.74
CA VAL A 109 6.67 -3.13 11.89
C VAL A 109 7.24 -1.73 11.74
N SER A 110 6.45 -0.72 12.05
CA SER A 110 6.90 0.67 12.10
C SER A 110 6.31 1.45 13.26
N LYS A 111 7.15 2.25 13.92
CA LYS A 111 6.76 3.23 14.95
C LYS A 111 7.81 4.34 15.02
N ASP A 112 7.39 5.59 15.14
CA ASP A 112 8.26 6.76 15.32
C ASP A 112 9.42 6.84 14.30
N GLY A 113 9.13 6.56 13.03
CA GLY A 113 10.11 6.57 11.93
C GLY A 113 11.07 5.38 11.87
N LYS A 114 11.12 4.54 12.91
CA LYS A 114 11.88 3.29 12.92
C LYS A 114 11.09 2.18 12.25
N LYS A 115 11.79 1.24 11.59
CA LYS A 115 11.20 0.11 10.87
C LYS A 115 12.03 -1.17 11.07
N ILE A 116 11.35 -2.29 11.21
CA ILE A 116 11.94 -3.64 11.17
C ILE A 116 11.03 -4.55 10.34
N SER A 117 11.61 -5.59 9.74
CA SER A 117 10.86 -6.59 9.00
C SER A 117 11.36 -7.99 9.30
N LYS A 118 10.47 -8.97 9.21
CA LYS A 118 10.79 -10.40 9.29
C LYS A 118 9.98 -11.16 8.24
N THR A 119 10.62 -12.10 7.55
CA THR A 119 9.92 -13.01 6.63
C THR A 119 9.47 -14.25 7.42
N ILE A 120 8.25 -14.70 7.18
CA ILE A 120 7.66 -15.92 7.72
C ILE A 120 7.19 -16.82 6.57
N ILE A 121 7.01 -18.09 6.84
CA ILE A 121 6.47 -19.07 5.90
C ILE A 121 5.07 -19.46 6.37
N VAL A 122 4.10 -19.41 5.45
CA VAL A 122 2.75 -19.92 5.67
C VAL A 122 2.52 -21.13 4.78
N THR A 123 2.00 -22.21 5.37
CA THR A 123 1.73 -23.48 4.67
C THR A 123 0.24 -23.78 4.65
N PRO A 124 -0.27 -24.47 3.61
CA PRO A 124 -1.67 -24.86 3.55
C PRO A 124 -2.00 -25.88 4.64
N SER A 125 -3.29 -26.03 4.93
CA SER A 125 -3.74 -27.11 5.81
C SER A 125 -3.37 -28.47 5.22
N THR A 126 -2.87 -29.36 6.08
CA THR A 126 -2.49 -30.74 5.72
C THR A 126 -3.64 -31.54 5.09
N GLU A 127 -4.90 -31.13 5.31
CA GLU A 127 -6.09 -31.74 4.70
C GLU A 127 -6.39 -31.23 3.27
N GLN A 128 -5.95 -30.01 2.92
CA GLN A 128 -6.10 -29.44 1.56
C GLN A 128 -5.04 -29.97 0.58
N SER A 129 -3.84 -30.31 1.05
CA SER A 129 -2.74 -30.81 0.21
C SER A 129 -3.05 -32.13 -0.52
N SER A 130 -4.15 -32.80 -0.17
CA SER A 130 -4.59 -34.04 -0.83
C SER A 130 -5.48 -33.82 -2.07
N LYS A 131 -5.89 -32.57 -2.39
CA LYS A 131 -6.81 -32.28 -3.53
C LYS A 131 -6.18 -31.60 -4.75
N ASN A 132 -4.96 -31.04 -4.67
CA ASN A 132 -4.42 -30.14 -5.69
C ASN A 132 -3.56 -30.78 -6.80
N ASN A 133 -3.75 -32.06 -7.12
CA ASN A 133 -3.09 -32.70 -8.27
C ASN A 133 -4.00 -32.77 -9.50
N GLN A 134 -4.61 -31.66 -9.94
CA GLN A 134 -5.13 -31.54 -11.31
C GLN A 134 -4.99 -30.12 -11.85
N GLN A 135 -3.91 -29.92 -12.60
CA GLN A 135 -3.73 -28.83 -13.55
C GLN A 135 -4.80 -28.91 -14.65
N SER A 136 -5.57 -27.84 -14.85
CA SER A 136 -6.23 -27.61 -16.14
C SER A 136 -6.59 -26.15 -16.34
N SER A 137 -5.98 -25.57 -17.37
CA SER A 137 -6.41 -24.38 -18.10
C SER A 137 -7.87 -24.50 -18.55
N LYS A 138 -8.75 -23.56 -18.16
CA LYS A 138 -10.08 -23.36 -18.77
C LYS A 138 -10.64 -21.95 -18.49
N PRO A 139 -11.41 -21.33 -19.43
CA PRO A 139 -11.58 -19.90 -19.54
C PRO A 139 -12.65 -19.32 -18.63
N SER A 140 -12.59 -18.00 -18.49
CA SER A 140 -13.51 -17.12 -17.74
C SER A 140 -14.97 -17.52 -17.89
N SER A 141 -15.53 -18.08 -16.82
CA SER A 141 -16.96 -18.14 -16.58
C SER A 141 -17.23 -17.31 -15.33
N SER A 142 -18.14 -16.36 -15.44
CA SER A 142 -18.52 -15.38 -14.42
C SER A 142 -19.19 -15.95 -13.16
N ASN A 143 -19.07 -17.26 -12.91
CA ASN A 143 -19.64 -17.96 -11.75
C ASN A 143 -18.58 -18.74 -10.96
N ASP A 144 -17.30 -18.44 -11.19
CA ASP A 144 -16.23 -18.97 -10.35
C ASP A 144 -16.30 -18.31 -8.96
N PRO A 145 -16.58 -19.08 -7.88
CA PRO A 145 -16.63 -18.53 -6.53
C PRO A 145 -15.32 -17.85 -6.11
N GLU A 146 -14.18 -18.27 -6.68
CA GLU A 146 -12.89 -17.64 -6.44
C GLU A 146 -12.82 -16.22 -7.02
N LEU A 147 -13.29 -16.04 -8.26
CA LEU A 147 -13.37 -14.72 -8.90
C LEU A 147 -14.35 -13.80 -8.18
N ALA A 148 -15.46 -14.34 -7.68
CA ALA A 148 -16.43 -13.55 -6.92
C ALA A 148 -15.81 -12.98 -5.64
N GLU A 149 -15.05 -13.80 -4.90
CA GLU A 149 -14.37 -13.36 -3.67
C GLU A 149 -13.24 -12.37 -3.96
N ILE A 150 -12.42 -12.60 -5.00
CA ILE A 150 -11.38 -11.64 -5.40
C ILE A 150 -12.00 -10.30 -5.78
N ASN A 151 -13.09 -10.30 -6.55
CA ASN A 151 -13.79 -9.07 -6.91
C ASN A 151 -14.42 -8.38 -5.71
N LYS A 152 -14.83 -9.13 -4.68
CA LYS A 152 -15.31 -8.56 -3.42
C LYS A 152 -14.19 -7.82 -2.68
N GLU A 153 -13.00 -8.41 -2.57
CA GLU A 153 -11.83 -7.76 -1.94
C GLU A 153 -11.38 -6.52 -2.71
N ILE A 154 -11.41 -6.57 -4.04
CA ILE A 154 -11.13 -5.42 -4.91
C ILE A 154 -12.15 -4.28 -4.68
N ASP A 155 -13.43 -4.62 -4.54
CA ASP A 155 -14.50 -3.65 -4.26
C ASP A 155 -14.36 -3.02 -2.87
N ASP A 156 -14.03 -3.82 -1.85
CA ASP A 156 -13.75 -3.33 -0.50
C ASP A 156 -12.52 -2.40 -0.50
N HIS A 157 -11.46 -2.76 -1.25
CA HIS A 157 -10.28 -1.91 -1.44
C HIS A 157 -10.65 -0.57 -2.11
N LEU A 158 -11.46 -0.59 -3.17
CA LEU A 158 -11.93 0.61 -3.85
C LEU A 158 -12.69 1.53 -2.90
N LYS A 159 -13.70 0.98 -2.19
CA LYS A 159 -14.53 1.74 -1.23
C LYS A 159 -13.69 2.37 -0.14
N LEU A 160 -12.68 1.68 0.34
CA LEU A 160 -11.81 2.22 1.36
C LEU A 160 -10.95 3.37 0.82
N ASN A 161 -10.36 3.26 -0.37
CA ASN A 161 -9.63 4.37 -0.98
C ASN A 161 -10.53 5.59 -1.22
N GLN A 162 -11.79 5.37 -1.63
CA GLN A 162 -12.79 6.44 -1.71
C GLN A 162 -13.11 7.03 -0.34
N GLY A 163 -13.16 6.20 0.71
CA GLY A 163 -13.31 6.64 2.08
C GLY A 163 -12.19 7.56 2.54
N TRP A 164 -10.92 7.21 2.25
CA TRP A 164 -9.77 8.08 2.50
C TRP A 164 -9.86 9.39 1.73
N ALA A 165 -10.20 9.32 0.45
CA ALA A 165 -10.35 10.49 -0.40
C ALA A 165 -11.41 11.45 0.15
N LEU A 166 -12.55 10.94 0.62
CA LEU A 166 -13.63 11.76 1.17
C LEU A 166 -13.42 12.16 2.63
N GLY A 167 -12.43 11.58 3.33
CA GLY A 167 -12.27 11.78 4.77
C GLY A 167 -13.40 11.15 5.59
N THR A 168 -14.04 10.09 5.07
CA THR A 168 -15.18 9.42 5.73
C THR A 168 -14.76 8.22 6.57
N ILE A 169 -13.46 7.94 6.68
CA ILE A 169 -12.91 6.87 7.52
C ILE A 169 -11.75 7.35 8.41
N ASP A 170 -11.60 6.71 9.57
CA ASP A 170 -10.47 6.90 10.50
C ASP A 170 -9.23 6.12 10.06
N GLU A 171 -8.12 6.24 10.81
CA GLU A 171 -6.85 5.56 10.54
C GLU A 171 -6.92 4.02 10.47
N ASN A 172 -8.02 3.44 10.97
CA ASN A 172 -8.30 2.01 11.02
C ASN A 172 -9.33 1.57 9.97
N GLY A 173 -9.83 2.49 9.14
CA GLY A 173 -10.84 2.22 8.11
C GLY A 173 -12.29 2.25 8.61
N ASN A 174 -12.55 2.67 9.84
CA ASN A 174 -13.92 2.79 10.38
C ASN A 174 -14.57 4.09 9.94
N SER A 175 -15.87 4.07 9.66
CA SER A 175 -16.61 5.27 9.25
C SER A 175 -16.62 6.38 10.31
N ILE A 176 -16.42 7.62 9.87
CA ILE A 176 -16.51 8.85 10.67
C ILE A 176 -17.25 9.94 9.90
N GLU A 177 -17.89 10.86 10.62
CA GLU A 177 -18.75 11.89 10.02
C GLU A 177 -17.97 13.18 9.63
N ASN A 178 -16.90 13.49 10.34
CA ASN A 178 -16.18 14.77 10.22
C ASN A 178 -14.66 14.59 10.08
N GLY A 179 -14.23 13.68 9.21
CA GLY A 179 -12.81 13.54 8.89
C GLY A 179 -12.32 14.62 7.92
N THR A 180 -11.02 14.58 7.65
CA THR A 180 -10.37 15.47 6.67
C THR A 180 -10.13 14.68 5.38
N PRO A 181 -10.64 15.14 4.22
CA PRO A 181 -10.32 14.55 2.93
C PRO A 181 -8.82 14.39 2.73
N ASN A 182 -8.41 13.26 2.14
CA ASN A 182 -7.01 13.01 1.81
C ASN A 182 -6.77 13.19 0.31
N ASP A 183 -6.02 14.23 -0.05
CA ASP A 183 -5.72 14.59 -1.44
C ASP A 183 -4.96 13.48 -2.19
N ASP A 184 -4.14 12.69 -1.49
CA ASP A 184 -3.38 11.59 -2.09
C ASP A 184 -4.27 10.48 -2.68
N TYR A 185 -5.54 10.42 -2.26
CA TYR A 185 -6.49 9.39 -2.68
C TYR A 185 -7.55 9.91 -3.65
N GLN A 186 -7.56 11.20 -4.01
CA GLN A 186 -8.66 11.81 -4.80
C GLN A 186 -8.93 11.12 -6.13
N ASN A 187 -7.89 10.61 -6.80
CA ASN A 187 -8.03 9.91 -8.08
C ASN A 187 -8.91 8.64 -7.98
N TRP A 188 -9.10 8.07 -6.79
CA TRP A 188 -10.00 6.93 -6.59
C TRP A 188 -11.48 7.29 -6.69
N LEU A 189 -11.85 8.57 -6.55
CA LEU A 189 -13.22 9.03 -6.75
C LEU A 189 -13.67 8.98 -8.21
N ILE A 190 -12.70 8.93 -9.13
CA ILE A 190 -12.96 8.79 -10.56
C ILE A 190 -13.29 7.34 -10.92
N VAL A 191 -13.05 6.37 -10.04
CA VAL A 191 -13.27 4.95 -10.29
C VAL A 191 -14.63 4.51 -9.74
N ASN A 192 -15.51 4.03 -10.61
CA ASN A 192 -16.82 3.50 -10.23
C ASN A 192 -16.75 2.02 -9.83
N SER A 193 -15.99 1.22 -10.58
CA SER A 193 -15.78 -0.20 -10.27
C SER A 193 -14.51 -0.73 -10.91
N ILE A 194 -13.97 -1.78 -10.31
CA ILE A 194 -12.84 -2.55 -10.83
C ILE A 194 -13.25 -4.01 -10.80
N LYS A 195 -13.02 -4.71 -11.90
CA LYS A 195 -13.36 -6.12 -12.05
C LYS A 195 -12.16 -6.90 -12.57
N TRP A 196 -11.79 -7.92 -11.82
CA TRP A 196 -10.91 -9.00 -12.23
C TRP A 196 -11.69 -10.06 -13.00
N THR A 197 -11.29 -10.34 -14.24
CA THR A 197 -11.93 -11.34 -15.10
C THR A 197 -11.32 -12.74 -15.00
N GLY A 198 -10.23 -12.87 -14.24
CA GLY A 198 -9.36 -14.05 -14.24
C GLY A 198 -8.12 -13.90 -15.13
N THR A 199 -8.13 -12.95 -16.06
CA THR A 199 -6.98 -12.67 -16.95
C THR A 199 -6.68 -11.18 -17.08
N ASP A 200 -7.72 -10.35 -17.04
CA ASP A 200 -7.65 -8.92 -17.32
C ASP A 200 -8.39 -8.12 -16.26
N ILE A 201 -8.10 -6.82 -16.24
CA ILE A 201 -8.72 -5.85 -15.34
C ILE A 201 -9.62 -4.94 -16.16
N GLU A 202 -10.91 -4.92 -15.84
CA GLU A 202 -11.87 -3.98 -16.40
C GLU A 202 -12.18 -2.90 -15.35
N VAL A 203 -12.01 -1.63 -15.72
CA VAL A 203 -12.28 -0.48 -14.85
C VAL A 203 -13.38 0.38 -15.45
N GLN A 204 -14.42 0.63 -14.68
CA GLN A 204 -15.40 1.66 -14.98
C GLN A 204 -15.02 2.95 -14.25
N VAL A 205 -14.99 4.06 -14.97
CA VAL A 205 -14.64 5.38 -14.44
C VAL A 205 -15.73 6.41 -14.72
N THR A 206 -15.72 7.51 -13.98
CA THR A 206 -16.59 8.69 -14.20
C THR A 206 -16.21 9.41 -15.50
N GLU A 207 -17.03 10.38 -15.91
CA GLU A 207 -16.76 11.16 -17.11
C GLU A 207 -15.51 12.06 -16.95
N ASP A 208 -15.25 12.52 -15.72
CA ASP A 208 -14.11 13.37 -15.35
C ASP A 208 -12.75 12.72 -15.64
N PHE A 209 -12.70 11.40 -15.84
CA PHE A 209 -11.49 10.71 -16.28
C PHE A 209 -10.90 11.30 -17.56
N LYS A 210 -11.73 11.83 -18.46
CA LYS A 210 -11.27 12.45 -19.72
C LYS A 210 -10.40 13.66 -19.47
N ASP A 211 -10.69 14.42 -18.41
CA ASP A 211 -10.02 15.67 -18.06
C ASP A 211 -8.66 15.46 -17.38
N LEU A 212 -8.38 14.23 -16.93
CA LEU A 212 -7.07 13.87 -16.40
C LEU A 212 -5.98 13.94 -17.47
N THR A 213 -4.81 14.42 -17.06
CA THR A 213 -3.57 14.34 -17.82
C THR A 213 -3.15 12.88 -18.05
N THR A 214 -2.29 12.65 -19.03
CA THR A 214 -1.70 11.32 -19.28
C THR A 214 -1.00 10.77 -18.04
N ASP A 215 -0.26 11.60 -17.32
CA ASP A 215 0.50 11.17 -16.13
C ASP A 215 -0.43 10.76 -14.98
N GLU A 216 -1.55 11.46 -14.79
CA GLU A 216 -2.58 11.11 -13.81
C GLU A 216 -3.27 9.78 -14.17
N LYS A 217 -3.59 9.58 -15.47
CA LYS A 217 -4.16 8.33 -15.97
C LYS A 217 -3.19 7.15 -15.78
N ASP A 218 -1.92 7.35 -16.12
CA ASP A 218 -0.86 6.33 -15.95
C ASP A 218 -0.64 5.98 -14.47
N THR A 219 -0.69 6.98 -13.59
CA THR A 219 -0.57 6.79 -12.14
C THR A 219 -1.76 6.01 -11.60
N LEU A 220 -2.99 6.39 -11.94
CA LEU A 220 -4.20 5.69 -11.52
C LEU A 220 -4.20 4.23 -12.00
N ALA A 221 -3.87 4.00 -13.28
CA ALA A 221 -3.79 2.64 -13.84
C ALA A 221 -2.76 1.76 -13.14
N SER A 222 -1.59 2.32 -12.83
CA SER A 222 -0.54 1.60 -12.12
C SER A 222 -0.94 1.25 -10.69
N SER A 223 -1.66 2.15 -10.00
CA SER A 223 -2.22 1.92 -8.67
C SER A 223 -3.28 0.82 -8.68
N ILE A 224 -4.22 0.86 -9.63
CA ILE A 224 -5.27 -0.17 -9.77
C ILE A 224 -4.65 -1.54 -10.08
N GLN A 225 -3.71 -1.62 -11.02
CA GLN A 225 -3.00 -2.87 -11.29
C GLN A 225 -2.28 -3.39 -10.05
N GLY A 226 -1.60 -2.52 -9.30
CA GLY A 226 -0.93 -2.90 -8.06
C GLY A 226 -1.90 -3.47 -7.03
N ALA A 227 -3.07 -2.85 -6.87
CA ALA A 227 -4.13 -3.33 -5.98
C ALA A 227 -4.67 -4.69 -6.43
N VAL A 228 -5.09 -4.84 -7.68
CA VAL A 228 -5.67 -6.11 -8.17
C VAL A 228 -4.67 -7.26 -8.09
N MET A 229 -3.41 -7.03 -8.48
CA MET A 229 -2.37 -8.07 -8.45
C MET A 229 -2.04 -8.55 -7.03
N SER A 230 -2.35 -7.76 -6.01
CA SER A 230 -2.20 -8.20 -4.62
C SER A 230 -3.24 -9.25 -4.20
N TYR A 231 -4.35 -9.36 -4.93
CA TYR A 231 -5.45 -10.29 -4.66
C TYR A 231 -5.55 -11.43 -5.68
N SER A 232 -5.05 -11.25 -6.91
CA SER A 232 -5.28 -12.20 -8.02
C SER A 232 -4.32 -13.40 -8.08
N LEU A 233 -3.34 -13.49 -7.16
CA LEU A 233 -2.36 -14.60 -7.03
C LEU A 233 -1.59 -14.97 -8.31
N GLN A 234 -1.62 -14.16 -9.39
CA GLN A 234 -0.90 -14.43 -10.62
C GLN A 234 0.52 -13.88 -10.61
N ASP A 235 1.46 -14.62 -11.21
CA ASP A 235 2.86 -14.21 -11.39
C ASP A 235 3.04 -13.09 -12.42
N GLU A 236 2.11 -12.98 -13.39
CA GLU A 236 2.19 -12.00 -14.48
C GLU A 236 1.19 -10.86 -14.29
N ARG A 237 1.63 -9.63 -14.60
CA ARG A 237 0.75 -8.45 -14.55
C ARG A 237 -0.31 -8.52 -15.64
N ALA A 238 -1.58 -8.46 -15.21
CA ALA A 238 -2.72 -8.40 -16.09
C ALA A 238 -2.82 -7.08 -16.89
N HIS A 239 -3.32 -7.16 -18.12
CA HIS A 239 -3.69 -5.98 -18.89
C HIS A 239 -4.91 -5.29 -18.27
N ILE A 240 -4.95 -3.97 -18.34
CA ILE A 240 -6.04 -3.15 -17.80
C ILE A 240 -6.75 -2.38 -18.92
N TYR A 241 -8.07 -2.24 -18.79
CA TYR A 241 -8.94 -1.60 -19.76
C TYR A 241 -9.88 -0.63 -19.02
N PHE A 242 -9.96 0.60 -19.52
CA PHE A 242 -10.74 1.68 -18.93
C PHE A 242 -11.97 2.01 -19.78
N TYR A 243 -13.11 2.12 -19.12
CA TYR A 243 -14.41 2.38 -19.73
C TYR A 243 -15.19 3.44 -18.96
N ASN A 244 -16.03 4.19 -19.68
CA ASN A 244 -17.15 4.93 -19.09
C ASN A 244 -18.43 4.43 -19.78
N GLY A 245 -19.15 3.55 -19.08
CA GLY A 245 -20.22 2.77 -19.69
C GLY A 245 -19.68 1.86 -20.79
N GLU A 246 -20.17 2.04 -22.01
CA GLU A 246 -19.71 1.29 -23.20
C GLU A 246 -18.51 1.95 -23.91
N ASN A 247 -18.13 3.16 -23.50
CA ASN A 247 -17.06 3.92 -24.17
C ASN A 247 -15.69 3.50 -23.65
N ALA A 248 -14.86 2.91 -24.51
CA ALA A 248 -13.47 2.59 -24.19
C ALA A 248 -12.60 3.86 -24.17
N LEU A 249 -12.00 4.17 -23.03
CA LEU A 249 -11.20 5.37 -22.80
C LEU A 249 -9.69 5.12 -22.83
N GLY A 250 -9.27 3.87 -22.65
CA GLY A 250 -7.86 3.50 -22.76
C GLY A 250 -7.59 2.09 -22.29
N ARG A 251 -6.35 1.65 -22.46
CA ARG A 251 -5.91 0.31 -22.09
C ARG A 251 -4.39 0.19 -21.98
N SER A 252 -3.92 -0.88 -21.37
CA SER A 252 -2.53 -1.32 -21.52
C SER A 252 -2.20 -1.65 -22.98
N THR A 253 -0.94 -1.44 -23.34
CA THR A 253 -0.37 -1.87 -24.63
C THR A 253 -0.29 -3.39 -24.70
N VAL A 254 -0.32 -3.94 -25.90
CA VAL A 254 -0.24 -5.40 -26.13
C VAL A 254 1.10 -5.98 -25.67
N LEU A 255 2.19 -5.21 -25.80
CA LEU A 255 3.55 -5.69 -25.47
C LEU A 255 3.94 -5.41 -24.01
N SER A 256 3.11 -4.69 -23.25
CA SER A 256 3.41 -4.33 -21.86
C SER A 256 2.14 -3.97 -21.12
N ALA A 257 1.83 -4.75 -20.08
CA ALA A 257 0.75 -4.48 -19.14
C ALA A 257 0.91 -3.13 -18.42
N THR A 258 2.14 -2.63 -18.25
CA THR A 258 2.44 -1.41 -17.48
C THR A 258 2.65 -0.17 -18.35
N LYS A 259 2.41 -0.26 -19.66
CA LYS A 259 2.41 0.90 -20.57
C LYS A 259 1.01 1.06 -21.10
N TYR A 260 0.52 2.29 -21.20
CA TYR A 260 -0.87 2.56 -21.53
C TYR A 260 -1.03 3.35 -22.83
N LYS A 261 -2.21 3.22 -23.42
CA LYS A 261 -2.68 4.02 -24.54
C LYS A 261 -4.06 4.58 -24.18
N TRP A 262 -4.16 5.90 -24.19
CA TRP A 262 -5.39 6.65 -23.93
C TRP A 262 -6.04 7.09 -25.23
N ASN A 263 -7.37 7.13 -25.25
CA ASN A 263 -8.20 7.56 -26.38
C ASN A 263 -8.67 9.00 -26.24
#